data_AF-A0A246REK2-F1
#
_entry.id   AF-A0A246REK2-F1
#
_cell.length_a   1.000
_cell.length_b   1.000
_cell.length_c   1.000
_cell.angle_alpha   90.00
_cell.angle_beta   90.00
_cell.angle_gamma   90.00
#
_symmetry.space_group_name_H-M   'P 1'
#
loop_
_entity.id
_entity.type
_entity.pdbx_description
1 polymer ?
#
loop_
_entity_poly.entity_id
_entity_poly.type
_entity_poly.pdbx_seq_one_letter_code
_entity_poly.pdbx_strand_id
1 'polypeptide(L)'
;MRFAVAAAVLSLTALLPATPAAAVGTQTIYMNVSGSDSAAGDTPAAAVRTLGRVEQLVAAGPFNHDVEVRLHAGAYLAQQTIWQTHRPGV
;
A
#
# COMPACT_ATOMS: atom_id res chain seq x y z
N MET A 1 15.47 -58.09 -9.42
CA MET A 1 14.02 -57.79 -9.42
C MET A 1 13.66 -57.50 -7.96
N ARG A 2 13.32 -56.31 -7.46
CA ARG A 2 12.76 -55.08 -8.05
C ARG A 2 12.64 -54.03 -6.90
N PHE A 3 12.96 -52.77 -7.20
CA PHE A 3 12.47 -51.50 -6.61
C PHE A 3 12.68 -51.25 -5.08
N ALA A 4 13.03 -50.07 -4.58
CA ALA A 4 12.74 -48.72 -5.07
C ALA A 4 13.81 -47.70 -4.62
N VAL A 5 14.44 -47.05 -5.59
CA VAL A 5 15.07 -45.73 -5.41
C VAL A 5 14.00 -44.72 -5.81
N ALA A 6 13.27 -44.15 -4.85
CA ALA A 6 12.27 -43.11 -5.15
C ALA A 6 11.95 -42.29 -3.90
N ALA A 7 12.91 -41.51 -3.41
CA ALA A 7 12.69 -40.54 -2.33
C ALA A 7 13.60 -39.33 -2.49
N ALA A 8 13.60 -38.68 -3.66
CA ALA A 8 14.44 -37.50 -3.88
C ALA A 8 13.88 -36.51 -4.94
N VAL A 9 12.56 -36.37 -5.06
CA VAL A 9 11.95 -35.40 -6.01
C VAL A 9 10.79 -34.63 -5.37
N LEU A 10 10.96 -34.13 -4.14
CA LEU A 10 9.93 -33.33 -3.46
C LEU A 10 10.42 -31.98 -2.90
N SER A 11 11.66 -31.58 -3.19
CA SER A 11 12.26 -30.39 -2.57
C SER A 11 12.59 -29.24 -3.53
N LEU A 12 12.28 -29.37 -4.83
CA LEU A 12 12.70 -28.40 -5.86
C LEU A 12 11.59 -27.41 -6.30
N THR A 13 10.59 -27.14 -5.45
CA THR A 13 9.57 -26.11 -5.72
C THR A 13 9.66 -24.89 -4.79
N ALA A 14 10.49 -24.93 -3.75
CA ALA A 14 10.63 -23.84 -2.78
C ALA A 14 11.55 -22.67 -3.22
N LEU A 15 12.13 -22.73 -4.42
CA LEU A 15 13.05 -21.71 -4.96
C LEU A 15 12.41 -20.83 -6.04
N LEU A 16 11.12 -21.00 -6.33
CA LEU A 16 10.44 -20.10 -7.25
C LEU A 16 10.21 -18.76 -6.53
N PRO A 17 10.65 -17.62 -7.10
CA PRO A 17 10.34 -16.32 -6.54
C PRO A 17 8.81 -16.15 -6.50
N ALA A 18 8.27 -15.80 -5.34
CA ALA A 18 6.85 -15.48 -5.22
C ALA A 18 6.53 -14.33 -6.17
N THR A 19 5.64 -14.57 -7.14
CA THR A 19 5.06 -13.48 -7.92
C THR A 19 4.33 -12.55 -6.95
N PRO A 20 4.67 -11.26 -6.89
CA PRO A 20 3.98 -10.34 -6.00
C PRO A 20 2.49 -10.35 -6.33
N ALA A 21 1.62 -10.47 -5.32
CA ALA A 21 0.18 -10.33 -5.55
C ALA A 21 -0.11 -8.98 -6.19
N ALA A 22 -0.87 -9.02 -7.29
CA ALA A 22 -1.43 -7.83 -7.88
C ALA A 22 -2.47 -7.23 -6.90
N ALA A 23 -2.43 -5.91 -6.72
CA ALA A 23 -3.45 -5.21 -5.96
C ALA A 23 -4.82 -5.38 -6.62
N VAL A 24 -5.86 -5.49 -5.79
CA VAL A 24 -7.26 -5.64 -6.24
C VAL A 24 -7.83 -4.31 -6.75
N GLY A 25 -7.24 -3.19 -6.33
CA GLY A 25 -7.60 -1.85 -6.78
C GLY A 25 -6.65 -0.80 -6.22
N THR A 26 -7.03 0.47 -6.37
CA THR A 26 -6.24 1.62 -5.90
C THR A 26 -7.07 2.48 -4.96
N GLN A 27 -6.52 2.78 -3.78
CA GLN A 27 -7.01 3.79 -2.86
C GLN A 27 -6.39 5.14 -3.25
N THR A 28 -7.19 6.04 -3.82
CA THR A 28 -6.76 7.40 -4.14
C THR A 28 -7.02 8.34 -2.97
N ILE A 29 -5.99 9.06 -2.53
CA ILE A 29 -6.06 10.06 -1.46
C ILE A 29 -5.65 11.42 -2.02
N TYR A 30 -6.51 12.42 -1.87
CA TYR A 30 -6.29 13.77 -2.38
C TYR A 30 -5.75 14.68 -1.28
N MET A 31 -4.69 15.43 -1.61
CA MET A 31 -4.11 16.45 -0.74
C MET A 31 -4.24 17.83 -1.37
N ASN A 32 -4.54 18.84 -0.55
CA ASN A 32 -4.56 20.24 -0.96
C ASN A 32 -4.10 21.13 0.21
N VAL A 33 -3.29 22.15 -0.08
CA VAL A 33 -2.83 23.15 0.91
C VAL A 33 -4.00 23.87 1.60
N SER A 34 -5.12 24.08 0.89
CA SER A 34 -6.36 24.63 1.44
C SER A 34 -7.31 23.57 2.03
N GLY A 35 -6.93 22.29 1.98
CA GLY A 35 -7.71 21.16 2.48
C GLY A 35 -7.82 21.13 4.00
N SER A 36 -8.40 20.04 4.53
CA SER A 36 -8.57 19.84 5.98
C SER A 36 -8.31 18.40 6.38
N ASP A 37 -7.59 18.17 7.47
CA ASP A 37 -7.34 16.81 7.97
C ASP A 37 -8.57 16.17 8.62
N SER A 38 -9.64 16.93 8.83
CA SER A 38 -10.96 16.39 9.17
C SER A 38 -11.71 15.83 7.97
N ALA A 39 -11.24 16.07 6.75
CA ALA A 39 -11.89 15.58 5.53
C ALA A 39 -11.59 14.10 5.28
N ALA A 40 -12.38 13.49 4.39
CA ALA A 40 -12.25 12.08 4.03
C ALA A 40 -11.03 11.79 3.14
N GLY A 41 -10.60 12.74 2.32
CA GLY A 41 -9.47 12.59 1.41
C GLY A 41 -9.77 11.78 0.15
N ASP A 42 -11.00 11.32 -0.06
CA ASP A 42 -11.40 10.44 -1.18
C ASP A 42 -11.79 11.20 -2.46
N THR A 43 -11.93 12.53 -2.39
CA THR A 43 -12.24 13.38 -3.53
C THR A 43 -11.41 14.67 -3.51
N PRO A 44 -11.21 15.34 -4.67
CA PRO A 44 -10.51 16.64 -4.71
C PRO A 44 -11.16 17.71 -3.82
N ALA A 45 -12.49 17.71 -3.70
CA ALA A 45 -13.23 18.67 -2.88
C ALA A 45 -13.12 18.38 -1.36
N ALA A 46 -12.86 17.13 -1.00
CA ALA A 46 -12.65 16.68 0.38
C ALA A 46 -11.17 16.37 0.67
N ALA A 47 -10.24 17.09 0.04
CA ALA A 47 -8.81 16.84 0.17
C ALA A 47 -8.28 17.11 1.59
N VAL A 48 -7.36 16.27 2.05
CA VAL A 48 -6.65 16.46 3.33
C VAL A 48 -5.50 17.44 3.19
N ARG A 49 -4.99 17.96 4.32
CA ARG A 49 -3.95 18.99 4.31
C ARG A 49 -2.56 18.40 4.51
N THR A 50 -2.42 17.39 5.38
CA THR A 50 -1.11 16.92 5.86
C THR A 50 -0.79 15.48 5.45
N LEU A 51 0.50 15.18 5.33
CA LEU A 51 0.99 13.82 5.14
C LEU A 51 0.69 12.91 6.35
N GLY A 52 0.66 13.47 7.56
CA GLY A 52 0.27 12.71 8.76
C GLY A 52 -1.16 12.18 8.67
N ARG A 53 -2.10 12.96 8.11
CA ARG A 53 -3.46 12.47 7.86
C ARG A 53 -3.50 11.42 6.75
N VAL A 54 -2.71 11.59 5.69
CA VAL A 54 -2.59 10.57 4.63
C VAL A 54 -2.16 9.24 5.21
N GLU A 55 -1.13 9.21 6.07
CA GLU A 55 -0.69 7.97 6.69
C GLU A 55 -1.81 7.28 7.48
N GLN A 56 -2.61 8.03 8.23
CA GLN A 56 -3.77 7.47 8.95
C GLN A 56 -4.80 6.85 8.00
N LEU A 57 -5.08 7.50 6.87
CA LEU A 57 -6.00 6.97 5.85
C LEU A 57 -5.43 5.73 5.16
N VAL A 58 -4.12 5.68 4.95
CA VAL A 58 -3.43 4.47 4.46
C VAL A 58 -3.47 3.37 5.53
N ALA A 59 -3.31 3.66 6.81
CA ALA A 59 -3.42 2.62 7.84
C ALA A 59 -4.85 2.05 7.94
N ALA A 60 -5.88 2.88 7.73
CA ALA A 60 -7.29 2.49 7.82
C ALA A 60 -7.88 1.87 6.54
N GLY A 61 -7.19 2.00 5.41
CA GLY A 61 -7.69 1.54 4.11
C GLY A 61 -7.50 0.03 3.85
N PRO A 62 -7.96 -0.47 2.68
CA PRO A 62 -7.87 -1.89 2.33
C PRO A 62 -6.42 -2.34 2.14
N PHE A 63 -6.01 -3.42 2.81
CA PHE A 63 -4.64 -3.94 2.75
C PHE A 63 -4.22 -4.48 1.36
N ASN A 64 -5.19 -4.85 0.53
CA ASN A 64 -5.00 -5.42 -0.80
C ASN A 64 -5.13 -4.38 -1.93
N HIS A 65 -5.11 -3.09 -1.60
CA HIS A 65 -5.16 -2.00 -2.58
C HIS A 65 -3.82 -1.26 -2.61
N ASP A 66 -3.40 -0.87 -3.82
CA ASP A 66 -2.36 0.12 -4.03
C ASP A 66 -2.81 1.48 -3.49
N VAL A 67 -1.86 2.36 -3.16
CA VAL A 67 -2.16 3.71 -2.68
C VAL A 67 -1.63 4.73 -3.68
N GLU A 68 -2.50 5.62 -4.12
CA GLU A 68 -2.13 6.81 -4.89
C GLU A 68 -2.42 8.06 -4.07
N VAL A 69 -1.41 8.89 -3.83
CA VAL A 69 -1.58 10.18 -3.16
C VAL A 69 -1.45 11.30 -4.20
N ARG A 70 -2.53 12.04 -4.42
CA ARG A 70 -2.61 13.12 -5.42
C ARG A 70 -2.46 14.46 -4.73
N LEU A 71 -1.29 15.08 -4.89
CA LEU A 71 -0.99 16.38 -4.32
C LEU A 71 -1.36 17.49 -5.32
N HIS A 72 -2.28 18.37 -4.93
CA HIS A 72 -2.54 19.58 -5.69
C HIS A 72 -1.32 20.51 -5.66
N ALA A 73 -1.14 21.33 -6.70
CA ALA A 73 -0.07 22.32 -6.72
C ALA A 73 -0.18 23.27 -5.52
N GLY A 74 0.95 23.49 -4.84
CA GLY A 74 1.04 24.35 -3.65
C GLY A 74 2.29 24.08 -2.82
N ALA A 75 2.51 24.93 -1.81
CA ALA A 75 3.58 24.74 -0.83
C ALA A 75 3.04 24.02 0.40
N TYR A 76 3.51 22.79 0.62
CA TYR A 76 3.20 22.03 1.82
C TYR A 76 4.28 22.29 2.86
N LEU A 77 3.85 22.55 4.10
CA LEU A 77 4.80 22.62 5.21
C LEU A 77 5.37 21.23 5.43
N ALA A 78 6.71 21.13 5.38
CA ALA A 78 7.39 19.88 5.68
C ALA A 78 7.06 19.49 7.12
N GLN A 79 6.39 18.35 7.27
CA GLN A 79 6.13 17.72 8.55
C GLN A 79 6.87 16.39 8.55
N GLN A 80 7.53 16.08 9.66
CA GLN A 80 8.17 14.79 9.82
C GLN A 80 7.07 13.74 10.01
N THR A 81 6.89 12.87 9.02
CA THR A 81 5.97 11.73 9.08
C THR A 81 6.80 10.46 9.15
N ILE A 82 6.57 9.63 10.15
CA ILE A 82 7.24 8.34 10.31
C ILE A 82 6.30 7.28 9.74
N TRP A 83 6.58 6.84 8.50
CA TRP A 83 5.82 5.79 7.84
C TRP A 83 6.05 4.44 8.51
N GLN A 84 5.15 4.06 9.43
CA GLN A 84 5.20 2.74 10.10
C GLN A 84 4.25 1.71 9.48
N THR A 85 3.39 2.14 8.56
CA THR A 85 2.42 1.26 7.92
C THR A 85 3.12 0.35 6.89
N HIS A 86 3.15 -0.96 7.16
CA HIS A 86 3.59 -1.98 6.23
C HIS A 86 2.40 -2.81 5.76
N ARG A 87 2.18 -2.88 4.45
CA ARG A 87 1.16 -3.72 3.81
C ARG A 87 1.86 -4.80 2.98
N PRO A 88 2.01 -6.03 3.48
CA PRO A 88 2.56 -7.12 2.69
C PRO A 88 1.56 -7.52 1.60
N GLY A 89 2.03 -7.60 0.36
CA GLY A 89 1.29 -8.29 -0.71
C GLY A 89 1.26 -9.77 -0.40
N VAL A 90 0.09 -10.40 -0.56
CA VAL A 90 -0.08 -11.85 -0.38
C VAL A 90 0.62 -12.69 -1.43
#